data_AF-A0A6J7HBM4-F1
#
_entry.id   AF-A0A6J7HBM4-F1
#
_cell.length_a   1.000
_cell.length_b   1.000
_cell.length_c   1.000
_cell.angle_alpha   90.00
_cell.angle_beta   90.00
_cell.angle_gamma   90.00
#
_symmetry.space_group_name_H-M   'P 1'
#
loop_
_entity.id
_entity.type
_entity.pdbx_description
1 polymer ?
#
loop_
_entity_poly.entity_id
_entity_poly.type
_entity_poly.pdbx_seq_one_letter_code
_entity_poly.pdbx_strand_id
1 'polypeptide(L)'
;MAIGAFLGTKISHGTPNVRAANAKAWAWLPALPAVTPVLANSPREESLLIAPRILKLPVRCMFSALSTMSPPVRSLSAADAVTGVCLTTPAPAVWARAISAAEISMAGMHGSPYSGCSPYCGAHMRALVVANSNDADPGFVGERFRHHGYAFSEAHREYPTEWPEMAGHDLILLLGSEWSVYWDHISGEVAAETALVQAAHQAGIPIFGICFGSQMVAHALGGRVLRATRPELGWHPIESALPQVIASGPWLQWHFDVFEKPAEFAQLAHSESGPQAIVAGRTFASQFHPEATESMLARWTAGDGTNELSRLGLTTEQVMAETRANVGASRKNSDRIVDWFVESVASTPLGRD
;
A
#
# COMPACT_ATOMS: atom_id res chain seq x y z
N MET A 1 36.38 41.37 22.82
CA MET A 1 37.67 40.65 22.93
C MET A 1 37.39 39.42 23.79
N ALA A 2 37.55 38.17 23.32
CA ALA A 2 38.79 37.49 22.90
C ALA A 2 39.65 37.13 24.13
N ILE A 3 40.11 35.90 24.38
CA ILE A 3 40.05 34.57 23.68
C ILE A 3 40.01 33.46 24.76
N GLY A 4 39.52 32.26 24.46
CA GLY A 4 39.49 31.15 25.43
C GLY A 4 39.27 29.75 24.84
N ALA A 5 40.06 29.35 23.83
CA ALA A 5 39.98 28.00 23.25
C ALA A 5 40.83 26.99 24.06
N PHE A 6 40.32 25.76 24.23
CA PHE A 6 41.09 24.62 24.74
C PHE A 6 41.25 23.53 23.67
N LEU A 7 42.24 22.65 23.87
CA LEU A 7 42.87 21.85 22.82
C LEU A 7 41.94 20.79 22.20
N GLY A 8 42.02 20.61 20.88
CA GLY A 8 41.28 19.60 20.13
C GLY A 8 41.91 18.21 20.14
N THR A 9 41.08 17.19 19.98
CA THR A 9 41.44 15.76 19.95
C THR A 9 42.24 15.40 18.69
N LYS A 10 43.42 14.79 18.84
CA LYS A 10 44.16 14.19 17.72
C LYS A 10 43.60 12.81 17.37
N ILE A 11 43.15 12.61 16.14
CA ILE A 11 42.83 11.28 15.59
C ILE A 11 44.05 10.75 14.84
N SER A 12 44.61 9.63 15.32
CA SER A 12 45.70 8.92 14.65
C SER A 12 45.16 7.74 13.84
N HIS A 13 45.22 7.82 12.50
CA HIS A 13 44.97 6.66 11.64
C HIS A 13 46.15 5.70 11.69
N GLY A 14 45.90 4.46 12.10
CA GLY A 14 46.86 3.35 11.96
C GLY A 14 46.57 2.56 10.69
N THR A 15 47.55 2.41 9.80
CA THR A 15 47.43 1.60 8.58
C THR A 15 47.50 0.10 8.93
N PRO A 16 46.50 -0.74 8.59
CA PRO A 16 46.56 -2.18 8.85
C PRO A 16 47.67 -2.84 8.02
N ASN A 17 48.66 -3.45 8.69
CA ASN A 17 49.84 -4.01 8.04
C ASN A 17 49.67 -5.50 7.70
N VAL A 18 48.52 -5.85 7.12
CA VAL A 18 48.12 -7.22 6.76
C VAL A 18 48.12 -7.38 5.25
N ARG A 19 48.77 -8.41 4.72
CA ARG A 19 48.79 -8.68 3.27
C ARG A 19 47.40 -9.14 2.81
N ALA A 20 46.86 -8.48 1.79
CA ALA A 20 45.61 -8.90 1.16
C ALA A 20 45.73 -10.32 0.59
N ALA A 21 44.67 -11.13 0.72
CA ALA A 21 44.60 -12.45 0.11
C ALA A 21 44.54 -12.36 -1.42
N ASN A 22 45.15 -13.31 -2.12
CA ASN A 22 45.20 -13.34 -3.59
C ASN A 22 43.82 -13.61 -4.20
N ALA A 23 43.11 -12.56 -4.59
CA ALA A 23 41.94 -12.66 -5.46
C ALA A 23 42.39 -12.95 -6.91
N LYS A 24 42.23 -14.20 -7.36
CA LYS A 24 42.37 -14.53 -8.79
C LYS A 24 41.11 -14.12 -9.53
N ALA A 25 41.20 -13.11 -10.39
CA ALA A 25 40.11 -12.76 -11.31
C ALA A 25 39.81 -13.95 -12.24
N TRP A 26 38.54 -14.39 -12.29
CA TRP A 26 38.02 -15.35 -13.26
C TRP A 26 37.12 -14.60 -14.24
N ALA A 27 37.37 -14.75 -15.54
CA ALA A 27 36.66 -14.03 -16.58
C ALA A 27 35.38 -14.77 -16.98
N TRP A 28 34.22 -14.17 -16.71
CA TRP A 28 32.90 -14.64 -17.18
C TRP A 28 32.14 -13.48 -17.84
N LEU A 29 32.49 -13.19 -19.09
CA LEU A 29 31.74 -12.33 -20.01
C LEU A 29 32.20 -12.70 -21.44
N PRO A 30 31.30 -13.08 -22.38
CA PRO A 30 31.68 -13.29 -23.76
C PRO A 30 32.07 -11.97 -24.43
N ALA A 31 33.11 -11.99 -25.26
CA ALA A 31 33.63 -10.78 -25.90
C ALA A 31 32.66 -10.23 -26.95
N LEU A 32 32.13 -9.03 -26.71
CA LEU A 32 31.47 -8.24 -27.75
C LEU A 32 32.54 -7.73 -28.75
N PRO A 33 32.34 -7.88 -30.07
CA PRO A 33 33.29 -7.37 -31.05
C PRO A 33 33.30 -5.84 -31.03
N ALA A 34 34.48 -5.24 -30.89
CA ALA A 34 34.65 -3.79 -30.86
C ALA A 34 34.36 -3.18 -32.25
N VAL A 35 33.22 -2.50 -32.39
CA VAL A 35 32.87 -1.79 -33.62
C VAL A 35 33.54 -0.42 -33.63
N THR A 36 34.74 -0.35 -34.22
CA THR A 36 35.44 0.92 -34.42
C THR A 36 34.64 1.82 -35.37
N PRO A 37 34.26 3.06 -34.98
CA PRO A 37 33.62 3.99 -35.90
C PRO A 37 34.63 4.44 -36.97
N VAL A 38 34.22 4.39 -38.24
CA VAL A 38 35.01 4.92 -39.37
C VAL A 38 35.15 6.44 -39.22
N LEU A 39 36.33 7.00 -39.53
CA LEU A 39 36.53 8.44 -39.49
C LEU A 39 35.53 9.16 -40.42
N ALA A 40 34.76 10.07 -39.84
CA ALA A 40 33.93 10.99 -40.61
C ALA A 40 34.83 12.02 -41.31
N ASN A 41 34.79 12.04 -42.64
CA ASN A 41 35.45 13.09 -43.43
C ASN A 41 34.76 14.45 -43.21
N SER A 42 35.54 15.53 -43.21
CA SER A 42 35.03 16.90 -43.10
C SER A 42 33.98 17.22 -44.18
N PRO A 43 32.91 17.97 -43.86
CA PRO A 43 31.88 18.32 -44.82
C PRO A 43 32.41 19.27 -45.91
N ARG A 44 31.93 19.10 -47.14
CA ARG A 44 32.09 20.09 -48.23
C ARG A 44 31.01 21.17 -48.10
N GLU A 45 31.31 22.38 -48.60
CA GLU A 45 30.48 23.58 -48.41
C GLU A 45 29.06 23.46 -49.00
N GLU A 46 28.85 22.62 -50.01
CA GLU A 46 27.55 22.42 -50.68
C GLU A 46 26.45 21.82 -49.76
N SER A 47 26.82 21.23 -48.61
CA SER A 47 25.85 20.61 -47.68
C SER A 47 25.02 21.62 -46.86
N LEU A 48 25.35 22.92 -46.89
CA LEU A 48 24.72 23.94 -46.03
C LEU A 48 23.32 24.42 -46.48
N LEU A 49 22.82 23.96 -47.63
CA LEU A 49 21.54 24.39 -48.21
C LEU A 49 20.46 23.28 -48.28
N ILE A 50 20.68 22.13 -47.63
CA ILE A 50 19.74 21.00 -47.64
C ILE A 50 19.09 20.83 -46.27
N ALA A 51 17.82 21.27 -46.15
CA ALA A 51 17.04 21.07 -44.93
C ALA A 51 16.74 19.57 -44.67
N PRO A 52 16.90 19.07 -43.42
CA PRO A 52 16.59 17.68 -43.07
C PRO A 52 15.14 17.29 -43.37
N ARG A 53 14.93 16.09 -43.95
CA ARG A 53 13.64 15.63 -44.49
C ARG A 53 12.52 15.38 -43.48
N ILE A 54 12.73 15.61 -42.18
CA ILE A 54 11.73 15.36 -41.13
C ILE A 54 10.66 16.47 -41.05
N LEU A 55 10.89 17.63 -41.65
CA LEU A 55 9.99 18.80 -41.61
C LEU A 55 8.87 18.78 -42.68
N LYS A 56 8.25 17.61 -42.92
CA LYS A 56 7.13 17.44 -43.87
C LYS A 56 5.96 16.60 -43.34
N LEU A 57 5.67 16.71 -42.04
CA LEU A 57 4.40 16.25 -41.46
C LEU A 57 3.46 17.45 -41.24
N PRO A 58 2.16 17.37 -41.59
CA PRO A 58 1.22 18.47 -41.41
C PRO A 58 0.89 18.64 -39.92
N VAL A 59 1.27 19.80 -39.36
CA VAL A 59 1.03 20.14 -37.95
C VAL A 59 -0.46 20.38 -37.69
N ARG A 60 -1.16 19.35 -37.18
CA ARG A 60 -2.57 19.46 -36.76
C ARG A 60 -2.70 20.03 -35.34
N CYS A 61 -2.31 21.28 -35.15
CA CYS A 61 -2.63 22.02 -33.93
C CYS A 61 -4.13 22.36 -33.87
N MET A 62 -4.95 21.46 -33.31
CA MET A 62 -6.32 21.79 -32.89
C MET A 62 -6.36 22.21 -31.43
N PHE A 63 -6.01 23.47 -31.18
CA PHE A 63 -6.42 24.17 -29.96
C PHE A 63 -7.34 25.31 -30.37
N SER A 64 -8.62 25.22 -30.01
CA SER A 64 -9.63 26.26 -30.24
C SER A 64 -10.64 26.22 -29.10
N ALA A 65 -10.20 26.73 -27.94
CA ALA A 65 -10.98 26.81 -26.71
C ALA A 65 -11.19 28.28 -26.26
N LEU A 66 -11.26 29.21 -27.21
CA LEU A 66 -11.56 30.63 -27.00
C LEU A 66 -12.52 31.12 -28.10
N SER A 67 -13.82 31.01 -27.86
CA SER A 67 -14.86 31.52 -28.78
C SER A 67 -16.10 32.05 -28.04
N THR A 68 -15.94 32.46 -26.78
CA THR A 68 -16.99 33.09 -25.95
C THR A 68 -16.34 34.03 -24.93
N MET A 69 -16.03 35.26 -25.36
CA MET A 69 -15.75 36.38 -24.45
C MET A 69 -16.96 37.31 -24.40
N SER A 70 -17.79 37.17 -23.37
CA SER A 70 -18.82 38.16 -23.03
C SER A 70 -18.21 39.29 -22.18
N PRO A 71 -18.58 40.57 -22.41
CA PRO A 71 -18.09 41.66 -21.59
C PRO A 71 -18.64 41.57 -20.14
N PRO A 72 -17.87 41.96 -19.12
CA PRO A 72 -18.30 41.88 -17.73
C PRO A 72 -19.42 42.89 -17.43
N VAL A 73 -20.55 42.40 -16.92
CA VAL A 73 -21.65 43.25 -16.45
C VAL A 73 -21.25 43.92 -15.13
N ARG A 74 -21.20 45.25 -15.12
CA ARG A 74 -21.13 46.03 -13.88
C ARG A 74 -22.46 45.93 -13.12
N SER A 75 -22.49 45.26 -11.99
CA SER A 75 -23.49 45.53 -10.95
C SER A 75 -23.13 46.85 -10.25
N LEU A 76 -24.14 47.72 -10.07
CA LEU A 76 -24.00 48.95 -9.28
C LEU A 76 -24.38 48.63 -7.83
N SER A 77 -23.47 48.88 -6.88
CA SER A 77 -23.79 48.83 -5.45
C SER A 77 -24.54 50.10 -5.05
N ALA A 78 -25.87 50.04 -5.00
CA ALA A 78 -26.65 51.03 -4.26
C ALA A 78 -26.46 50.78 -2.75
N ALA A 79 -26.19 51.84 -1.99
CA ALA A 79 -26.10 51.79 -0.53
C ALA A 79 -27.22 52.66 0.05
N ASP A 80 -28.22 52.02 0.65
CA ASP A 80 -29.30 52.72 1.36
C ASP A 80 -28.88 53.04 2.81
N ALA A 81 -29.28 54.22 3.28
CA ALA A 81 -28.82 54.79 4.54
C ALA A 81 -29.71 54.45 5.75
N VAL A 82 -29.10 54.51 6.94
CA VAL A 82 -29.70 54.09 8.22
C VAL A 82 -30.64 55.13 8.83
N THR A 83 -31.72 54.68 9.48
CA THR A 83 -32.42 55.40 10.55
C THR A 83 -32.54 54.51 11.80
N GLY A 84 -32.10 54.99 12.97
CA GLY A 84 -32.25 54.31 14.29
C GLY A 84 -33.66 54.43 14.89
N VAL A 85 -33.94 54.33 16.19
CA VAL A 85 -33.17 54.56 17.45
C VAL A 85 -34.01 53.94 18.61
N CYS A 86 -33.55 53.33 19.71
CA CYS A 86 -32.24 52.83 20.20
C CYS A 86 -32.42 51.94 21.48
N LEU A 87 -31.32 51.35 21.98
CA LEU A 87 -31.03 50.94 23.38
C LEU A 87 -31.96 49.96 24.14
N THR A 88 -31.36 48.83 24.57
CA THR A 88 -31.14 48.52 26.01
C THR A 88 -29.78 47.82 26.19
N THR A 89 -29.23 47.81 27.41
CA THR A 89 -27.89 47.27 27.75
C THR A 89 -27.94 46.05 28.68
N PRO A 90 -26.92 45.15 28.65
CA PRO A 90 -26.85 43.97 29.53
C PRO A 90 -26.16 44.25 30.88
N ALA A 91 -26.41 43.39 31.87
CA ALA A 91 -25.67 43.33 33.15
C ALA A 91 -25.56 41.88 33.68
N PRO A 92 -24.48 41.49 34.42
CA PRO A 92 -24.22 40.10 34.77
C PRO A 92 -24.30 39.73 36.28
N ALA A 93 -24.60 38.46 36.56
CA ALA A 93 -24.22 37.72 37.77
C ALA A 93 -24.13 36.21 37.40
N VAL A 94 -23.15 35.37 37.75
CA VAL A 94 -22.09 35.29 38.79
C VAL A 94 -22.52 34.55 40.08
N TRP A 95 -21.82 33.43 40.32
CA TRP A 95 -21.83 32.53 41.50
C TRP A 95 -23.06 31.61 41.71
N ALA A 96 -22.99 30.51 42.48
CA ALA A 96 -21.99 29.43 42.67
C ALA A 96 -22.39 28.55 43.88
N ARG A 97 -21.89 27.30 43.93
CA ARG A 97 -22.09 26.27 44.99
C ARG A 97 -23.52 25.68 45.07
N ALA A 98 -23.79 24.51 45.65
CA ALA A 98 -23.11 23.21 45.92
C ALA A 98 -23.98 22.50 47.01
N ILE A 99 -23.56 21.33 47.53
CA ILE A 99 -24.26 20.48 48.54
C ILE A 99 -25.35 19.59 47.88
N SER A 100 -25.51 18.29 48.20
CA SER A 100 -24.85 17.45 49.20
C SER A 100 -24.33 16.12 48.64
N ALA A 101 -23.32 15.56 49.31
CA ALA A 101 -23.07 14.12 49.34
C ALA A 101 -24.13 13.38 50.18
N ALA A 102 -24.21 12.07 50.02
CA ALA A 102 -24.91 11.18 50.95
C ALA A 102 -23.91 10.14 51.48
N GLU A 103 -23.78 10.03 52.80
CA GLU A 103 -22.89 9.08 53.46
C GLU A 103 -23.63 7.76 53.75
N ILE A 104 -22.96 6.62 53.57
CA ILE A 104 -23.26 5.41 54.35
C ILE A 104 -21.95 4.81 54.89
N SER A 105 -21.82 4.95 56.21
CA SER A 105 -20.96 4.23 57.18
C SER A 105 -19.93 3.19 56.68
N MET A 106 -18.68 3.32 57.14
CA MET A 106 -17.71 2.22 57.12
C MET A 106 -18.02 1.15 58.18
N ALA A 107 -17.73 -0.12 57.87
CA ALA A 107 -17.49 -1.17 58.86
C ALA A 107 -16.56 -2.26 58.29
N GLY A 108 -15.59 -2.72 59.09
CA GLY A 108 -14.82 -3.96 58.83
C GLY A 108 -13.63 -3.85 57.89
N MET A 109 -12.45 -3.49 58.41
CA MET A 109 -11.18 -3.87 57.78
C MET A 109 -10.89 -5.35 58.07
N HIS A 110 -10.60 -6.19 57.07
CA HIS A 110 -9.72 -7.37 57.19
C HIS A 110 -9.35 -7.94 55.81
N GLY A 111 -8.04 -8.13 55.56
CA GLY A 111 -7.54 -9.18 54.65
C GLY A 111 -7.17 -8.83 53.19
N SER A 112 -5.94 -9.19 52.85
CA SER A 112 -5.51 -9.74 51.55
C SER A 112 -5.29 -8.82 50.32
N PRO A 113 -4.02 -8.58 49.91
CA PRO A 113 -3.69 -7.95 48.63
C PRO A 113 -3.54 -8.98 47.49
N TYR A 114 -4.62 -9.71 47.16
CA TYR A 114 -4.67 -10.42 45.87
C TYR A 114 -5.14 -9.47 44.78
N SER A 115 -4.18 -8.79 44.14
CA SER A 115 -4.38 -8.14 42.84
C SER A 115 -4.71 -9.21 41.81
N GLY A 116 -6.00 -9.48 41.62
CA GLY A 116 -6.49 -10.47 40.67
C GLY A 116 -6.16 -10.07 39.24
N CYS A 117 -5.03 -10.57 38.73
CA CYS A 117 -4.80 -10.61 37.29
C CYS A 117 -5.94 -11.42 36.66
N SER A 118 -6.61 -10.83 35.65
CA SER A 118 -7.57 -11.58 34.85
C SER A 118 -6.85 -12.80 34.24
N PRO A 119 -7.38 -14.03 34.36
CA PRO A 119 -6.77 -15.20 33.74
C PRO A 119 -6.84 -15.15 32.19
N TYR A 120 -7.54 -14.17 31.63
CA TYR A 120 -7.59 -13.88 30.20
C TYR A 120 -6.52 -12.88 29.74
N CYS A 121 -5.31 -12.95 30.31
CA CYS A 121 -4.12 -12.41 29.65
C CYS A 121 -3.56 -13.47 28.68
N GLY A 122 -4.38 -13.87 27.70
CA GLY A 122 -3.91 -14.68 26.59
C GLY A 122 -2.94 -13.86 25.76
N ALA A 123 -1.79 -14.44 25.41
CA ALA A 123 -0.85 -13.76 24.53
C ALA A 123 -1.50 -13.58 23.15
N HIS A 124 -1.85 -12.33 22.81
CA HIS A 124 -2.33 -11.99 21.48
C HIS A 124 -1.26 -12.32 20.44
N MET A 125 -1.64 -13.05 19.39
CA MET A 125 -0.76 -13.26 18.24
C MET A 125 -0.49 -11.90 17.60
N ARG A 126 0.74 -11.66 17.17
CA ARG A 126 1.18 -10.35 16.66
C ARG A 126 1.22 -10.37 15.14
N ALA A 127 0.46 -9.50 14.50
CA ALA A 127 0.49 -9.32 13.05
C ALA A 127 1.14 -7.99 12.68
N LEU A 128 2.02 -8.00 11.68
CA LEU A 128 2.60 -6.79 11.08
C LEU A 128 1.84 -6.46 9.79
N VAL A 129 1.20 -5.29 9.73
CA VAL A 129 0.50 -4.78 8.55
C VAL A 129 1.45 -3.90 7.75
N VAL A 130 1.83 -4.31 6.55
CA VAL A 130 2.59 -3.49 5.60
C VAL A 130 1.60 -2.82 4.66
N ALA A 131 1.58 -1.49 4.69
CA ALA A 131 0.60 -0.67 3.98
C ALA A 131 1.16 0.72 3.69
N ASN A 132 0.48 1.50 2.84
CA ASN A 132 0.76 2.92 2.70
C ASN A 132 0.19 3.69 3.90
N SER A 133 0.91 4.71 4.39
CA SER A 133 0.55 5.50 5.59
C SER A 133 -0.83 6.18 5.54
N ASN A 134 -1.44 6.29 4.35
CA ASN A 134 -2.78 6.84 4.13
C ASN A 134 -3.88 5.77 3.92
N ASP A 135 -3.54 4.50 3.72
CA ASP A 135 -4.51 3.40 3.52
C ASP A 135 -4.08 2.10 4.22
N ALA A 136 -3.90 2.18 5.54
CA ALA A 136 -3.55 1.05 6.41
C ALA A 136 -4.78 0.27 6.93
N ASP A 137 -5.96 0.42 6.33
CA ASP A 137 -7.20 -0.26 6.74
C ASP A 137 -7.25 -1.70 6.22
N PRO A 138 -7.13 -2.75 7.07
CA PRO A 138 -7.16 -4.13 6.64
C PRO A 138 -8.59 -4.68 6.43
N GLY A 139 -9.63 -3.85 6.52
CA GLY A 139 -11.02 -4.19 6.18
C GLY A 139 -11.55 -5.47 6.83
N PHE A 140 -12.37 -6.23 6.08
CA PHE A 140 -12.95 -7.51 6.53
C PHE A 140 -11.88 -8.57 6.87
N VAL A 141 -10.73 -8.56 6.18
CA VAL A 141 -9.62 -9.49 6.46
C VAL A 141 -9.07 -9.22 7.86
N GLY A 142 -8.83 -7.95 8.20
CA GLY A 142 -8.36 -7.55 9.52
C GLY A 142 -9.42 -7.64 10.62
N GLU A 143 -10.71 -7.47 10.32
CA GLU A 143 -11.78 -7.86 11.25
C GLU A 143 -11.68 -9.35 11.60
N ARG A 144 -11.54 -10.22 10.59
CA ARG A 144 -11.51 -11.67 10.81
C ARG A 144 -10.23 -12.13 11.51
N PHE A 145 -9.06 -11.57 11.20
CA PHE A 145 -7.84 -11.83 11.95
C PHE A 145 -7.95 -11.39 13.43
N ARG A 146 -8.63 -10.28 13.74
CA ARG A 146 -8.91 -9.89 15.13
C ARG A 146 -9.84 -10.89 15.85
N HIS A 147 -10.79 -11.52 15.15
CA HIS A 147 -11.57 -12.63 15.72
C HIS A 147 -10.72 -13.88 16.01
N HIS A 148 -9.68 -14.14 15.22
CA HIS A 148 -8.64 -15.15 15.51
C HIS A 148 -7.63 -14.72 16.60
N GLY A 149 -7.82 -13.56 17.22
CA GLY A 149 -7.02 -13.08 18.35
C GLY A 149 -5.75 -12.29 17.98
N TYR A 150 -5.53 -12.00 16.69
CA TYR A 150 -4.40 -11.20 16.25
C TYR A 150 -4.53 -9.73 16.66
N ALA A 151 -3.46 -9.17 17.22
CA ALA A 151 -3.25 -7.75 17.44
C ALA A 151 -2.30 -7.20 16.36
N PHE A 152 -2.64 -6.05 15.78
CA PHE A 152 -1.88 -5.44 14.68
C PHE A 152 -0.87 -4.41 15.15
N SER A 153 0.25 -4.37 14.45
CA SER A 153 1.21 -3.26 14.39
C SER A 153 1.41 -2.88 12.92
N GLU A 154 1.79 -1.64 12.65
CA GLU A 154 1.88 -1.11 11.28
C GLU A 154 3.33 -0.86 10.85
N ALA A 155 3.58 -1.09 9.56
CA ALA A 155 4.81 -0.81 8.85
C ALA A 155 4.46 0.00 7.59
N HIS A 156 4.60 1.33 7.68
CA HIS A 156 4.23 2.23 6.58
C HIS A 156 5.29 2.19 5.48
N ARG A 157 4.88 1.90 4.25
CA ARG A 157 5.77 1.67 3.10
C ARG A 157 6.71 2.83 2.78
N GLU A 158 6.28 4.06 3.08
CA GLU A 158 7.07 5.28 2.87
C GLU A 158 8.25 5.40 3.85
N TYR A 159 8.26 4.62 4.95
CA TYR A 159 9.20 4.76 6.05
C TYR A 159 9.84 3.41 6.47
N PRO A 160 10.54 2.68 5.57
CA PRO A 160 11.10 1.35 5.86
C PRO A 160 12.16 1.34 6.98
N THR A 161 12.72 2.49 7.34
CA THR A 161 13.63 2.65 8.49
C THR A 161 12.91 2.71 9.84
N GLU A 162 11.59 2.84 9.86
CA GLU A 162 10.76 2.95 11.08
C GLU A 162 9.95 1.68 11.36
N TRP A 163 10.08 0.65 10.52
CA TRP A 163 9.34 -0.61 10.66
C TRP A 163 9.73 -1.35 11.96
N PRO A 164 8.75 -1.92 12.70
CA PRO A 164 9.01 -2.87 13.77
C PRO A 164 9.88 -4.06 13.31
N GLU A 165 10.71 -4.59 14.20
CA GLU A 165 11.43 -5.83 13.92
C GLU A 165 10.45 -6.96 13.58
N MET A 166 10.71 -7.69 12.48
CA MET A 166 9.92 -8.86 12.07
C MET A 166 9.83 -9.92 13.19
N ALA A 167 10.84 -10.00 14.05
CA ALA A 167 10.93 -10.95 15.15
C ALA A 167 9.76 -10.85 16.15
N GLY A 168 9.12 -11.98 16.42
CA GLY A 168 7.98 -12.06 17.32
C GLY A 168 6.67 -11.56 16.73
N HIS A 169 6.55 -11.50 15.39
CA HIS A 169 5.27 -11.48 14.69
C HIS A 169 4.93 -12.89 14.17
N ASP A 170 3.67 -13.28 14.32
CA ASP A 170 3.08 -14.57 13.94
C ASP A 170 2.38 -14.51 12.57
N LEU A 171 2.32 -13.32 11.95
CA LEU A 171 1.72 -13.05 10.64
C LEU A 171 2.29 -11.75 10.04
N ILE A 172 2.57 -11.76 8.74
CA ILE A 172 2.74 -10.55 7.92
C ILE A 172 1.51 -10.38 7.00
N LEU A 173 0.84 -9.23 7.08
CA LEU A 173 -0.29 -8.86 6.23
C LEU A 173 0.13 -7.72 5.30
N LEU A 174 0.23 -7.98 4.00
CA LEU A 174 0.64 -6.99 3.00
C LEU A 174 -0.61 -6.47 2.29
N LEU A 175 -0.96 -5.20 2.49
CA LEU A 175 -2.15 -4.59 1.86
C LEU A 175 -1.87 -4.11 0.43
N GLY A 176 -2.93 -3.68 -0.27
CA GLY A 176 -2.84 -3.03 -1.57
C GLY A 176 -2.07 -1.71 -1.58
N SER A 177 -1.89 -1.12 -2.76
CA SER A 177 -1.24 0.17 -2.98
C SER A 177 -1.65 0.72 -4.35
N GLU A 178 -1.54 2.04 -4.53
CA GLU A 178 -1.60 2.71 -5.84
C GLU A 178 -0.30 2.52 -6.65
N TRP A 179 0.74 1.95 -6.03
CA TRP A 179 2.07 1.79 -6.60
C TRP A 179 2.19 0.62 -7.59
N SER A 180 3.13 0.71 -8.53
CA SER A 180 3.65 -0.45 -9.28
C SER A 180 5.02 -0.87 -8.77
N VAL A 181 5.25 -2.17 -8.58
CA VAL A 181 6.51 -2.75 -8.07
C VAL A 181 7.76 -2.35 -8.90
N TYR A 182 7.56 -1.94 -10.16
CA TYR A 182 8.62 -1.56 -11.11
C TYR A 182 8.82 -0.03 -11.26
N TRP A 183 8.30 0.80 -10.36
CA TRP A 183 8.53 2.26 -10.40
C TRP A 183 9.87 2.66 -9.75
N ASP A 184 10.75 3.29 -10.54
CA ASP A 184 12.10 3.70 -10.12
C ASP A 184 12.13 4.53 -8.82
N HIS A 185 11.12 5.37 -8.60
CA HIS A 185 11.09 6.36 -7.51
C HIS A 185 10.67 5.79 -6.15
N ILE A 186 10.27 4.52 -6.08
CA ILE A 186 9.99 3.76 -4.84
C ILE A 186 10.87 2.50 -4.73
N SER A 187 11.98 2.46 -5.46
CA SER A 187 12.82 1.26 -5.59
C SER A 187 13.55 0.86 -4.30
N GLY A 188 13.70 1.77 -3.33
CA GLY A 188 14.25 1.45 -2.01
C GLY A 188 13.22 0.80 -1.08
N GLU A 189 11.99 1.28 -1.14
CA GLU A 189 10.81 0.84 -0.41
C GLU A 189 10.42 -0.57 -0.89
N VAL A 190 10.36 -0.78 -2.21
CA VAL A 190 10.17 -2.10 -2.83
C VAL A 190 11.29 -3.07 -2.45
N ALA A 191 12.56 -2.61 -2.38
CA ALA A 191 13.66 -3.46 -1.93
C ALA A 191 13.56 -3.86 -0.45
N ALA A 192 13.06 -2.95 0.42
CA ALA A 192 12.81 -3.24 1.82
C ALA A 192 11.65 -4.24 2.02
N GLU A 193 10.52 -4.06 1.33
CA GLU A 193 9.38 -5.00 1.40
C GLU A 193 9.76 -6.36 0.79
N THR A 194 10.59 -6.38 -0.26
CA THR A 194 11.18 -7.60 -0.82
C THR A 194 12.00 -8.37 0.21
N ALA A 195 12.89 -7.69 0.94
CA ALA A 195 13.72 -8.31 1.97
C ALA A 195 12.87 -8.84 3.14
N LEU A 196 11.83 -8.12 3.55
CA LEU A 196 10.87 -8.55 4.57
C LEU A 196 10.11 -9.82 4.12
N VAL A 197 9.58 -9.85 2.90
CA VAL A 197 8.85 -11.01 2.36
C VAL A 197 9.75 -12.23 2.24
N GLN A 198 10.98 -12.07 1.74
CA GLN A 198 11.96 -13.17 1.66
C GLN A 198 12.30 -13.72 3.06
N ALA A 199 12.59 -12.83 4.02
CA ALA A 199 12.93 -13.23 5.38
C ALA A 199 11.76 -13.93 6.10
N ALA A 200 10.52 -13.41 5.96
CA ALA A 200 9.33 -14.00 6.56
C ALA A 200 9.01 -15.39 5.97
N HIS A 201 9.09 -15.52 4.64
CA HIS A 201 8.84 -16.79 3.94
C HIS A 201 9.88 -17.86 4.34
N GLN A 202 11.17 -17.51 4.34
CA GLN A 202 12.27 -18.40 4.76
C GLN A 202 12.19 -18.77 6.25
N ALA A 203 11.76 -17.85 7.12
CA ALA A 203 11.57 -18.11 8.54
C ALA A 203 10.30 -18.93 8.85
N GLY A 204 9.44 -19.21 7.85
CA GLY A 204 8.18 -19.90 8.06
C GLY A 204 7.15 -19.06 8.83
N ILE A 205 7.26 -17.74 8.77
CA ILE A 205 6.24 -16.81 9.28
C ILE A 205 5.11 -16.77 8.23
N PRO A 206 3.83 -16.95 8.63
CA PRO A 206 2.69 -16.80 7.74
C PRO A 206 2.65 -15.44 7.04
N ILE A 207 2.34 -15.44 5.74
CA ILE A 207 2.17 -14.20 4.95
C ILE A 207 0.82 -14.24 4.24
N PHE A 208 0.07 -13.13 4.33
CA PHE A 208 -1.17 -12.90 3.58
C PHE A 208 -0.99 -11.62 2.73
N GLY A 209 -0.92 -11.74 1.41
CA GLY A 209 -0.71 -10.61 0.49
C GLY A 209 -1.96 -10.25 -0.32
N ILE A 210 -2.30 -8.97 -0.41
CA ILE A 210 -3.48 -8.46 -1.11
C ILE A 210 -3.07 -7.43 -2.17
N CYS A 211 -3.57 -7.58 -3.41
CA CYS A 211 -3.32 -6.68 -4.54
C CYS A 211 -1.82 -6.37 -4.72
N PHE A 212 -1.33 -5.15 -4.46
CA PHE A 212 0.11 -4.85 -4.45
C PHE A 212 0.92 -5.79 -3.53
N GLY A 213 0.41 -6.14 -2.36
CA GLY A 213 1.01 -7.14 -1.47
C GLY A 213 1.12 -8.54 -2.11
N SER A 214 0.21 -8.90 -3.03
CA SER A 214 0.32 -10.14 -3.81
C SER A 214 1.38 -10.05 -4.92
N GLN A 215 1.52 -8.87 -5.53
CA GLN A 215 2.56 -8.57 -6.50
C GLN A 215 3.95 -8.53 -5.84
N MET A 216 4.06 -8.05 -4.61
CA MET A 216 5.27 -8.12 -3.79
C MET A 216 5.63 -9.56 -3.42
N VAL A 217 4.67 -10.40 -3.04
CA VAL A 217 4.89 -11.86 -2.85
C VAL A 217 5.41 -12.51 -4.13
N ALA A 218 4.83 -12.20 -5.29
CA ALA A 218 5.30 -12.72 -6.56
C ALA A 218 6.72 -12.23 -6.89
N HIS A 219 6.98 -10.92 -6.83
CA HIS A 219 8.28 -10.31 -7.13
C HIS A 219 9.40 -10.85 -6.23
N ALA A 220 9.18 -10.84 -4.91
CA ALA A 220 10.19 -11.21 -3.93
C ALA A 220 10.59 -12.70 -3.99
N LEU A 221 9.68 -13.56 -4.46
CA LEU A 221 9.87 -15.02 -4.50
C LEU A 221 10.10 -15.57 -5.93
N GLY A 222 10.52 -14.71 -6.88
CA GLY A 222 10.99 -15.14 -8.21
C GLY A 222 9.91 -15.26 -9.29
N GLY A 223 8.72 -14.74 -9.05
CA GLY A 223 7.75 -14.35 -10.08
C GLY A 223 8.10 -13.01 -10.71
N ARG A 224 7.17 -12.45 -11.49
CA ARG A 224 7.33 -11.14 -12.17
C ARG A 224 6.05 -10.32 -12.07
N VAL A 225 6.16 -8.99 -12.10
CA VAL A 225 5.03 -8.05 -12.10
C VAL A 225 5.10 -7.21 -13.37
N LEU A 226 3.98 -7.09 -14.09
CA LEU A 226 3.90 -6.48 -15.42
C LEU A 226 2.60 -5.69 -15.57
N ARG A 227 2.58 -4.71 -16.48
CA ARG A 227 1.33 -3.99 -16.83
C ARG A 227 0.31 -4.96 -17.42
N ALA A 228 -0.91 -4.99 -16.88
CA ALA A 228 -1.97 -5.84 -17.41
C ALA A 228 -2.46 -5.33 -18.78
N THR A 229 -2.66 -6.25 -19.73
CA THR A 229 -3.19 -5.92 -21.07
C THR A 229 -4.61 -5.35 -21.01
N ARG A 230 -5.37 -5.73 -19.97
CA ARG A 230 -6.63 -5.11 -19.55
C ARG A 230 -6.57 -4.97 -18.03
N PRO A 231 -6.79 -3.78 -17.46
CA PRO A 231 -6.91 -3.60 -16.01
C PRO A 231 -8.28 -4.08 -15.52
N GLU A 232 -8.39 -4.43 -14.24
CA GLU A 232 -9.64 -4.85 -13.62
C GLU A 232 -9.99 -3.89 -12.47
N LEU A 233 -11.01 -3.05 -12.69
CA LEU A 233 -11.60 -2.16 -11.68
C LEU A 233 -13.09 -2.50 -11.54
N GLY A 234 -13.59 -2.60 -10.32
CA GLY A 234 -14.97 -3.01 -10.03
C GLY A 234 -15.10 -4.52 -9.79
N TRP A 235 -16.27 -5.12 -10.02
CA TRP A 235 -16.53 -6.52 -9.70
C TRP A 235 -16.29 -7.44 -10.90
N HIS A 236 -15.21 -8.22 -10.88
CA HIS A 236 -14.83 -9.13 -11.98
C HIS A 236 -14.94 -10.58 -11.55
N PRO A 237 -15.42 -11.48 -12.45
CA PRO A 237 -15.51 -12.90 -12.15
C PRO A 237 -14.11 -13.54 -12.08
N ILE A 238 -13.88 -14.37 -11.07
CA ILE A 238 -12.73 -15.29 -11.02
C ILE A 238 -13.21 -16.74 -11.06
N GLU A 239 -12.39 -17.60 -11.66
CA GLU A 239 -12.52 -19.06 -11.61
C GLU A 239 -11.60 -19.59 -10.51
N SER A 240 -12.17 -20.35 -9.56
CA SER A 240 -11.47 -20.92 -8.41
C SER A 240 -11.30 -22.43 -8.54
N ALA A 241 -10.07 -22.89 -8.32
CA ALA A 241 -9.73 -24.30 -8.12
C ALA A 241 -10.05 -24.80 -6.70
N LEU A 242 -10.44 -23.90 -5.78
CA LEU A 242 -10.77 -24.20 -4.39
C LEU A 242 -12.11 -23.55 -3.97
N PRO A 243 -13.24 -23.83 -4.67
CA PRO A 243 -14.52 -23.11 -4.56
C PRO A 243 -15.16 -23.16 -3.16
N GLN A 244 -14.83 -24.16 -2.35
CA GLN A 244 -15.27 -24.29 -0.97
C GLN A 244 -14.57 -23.31 0.00
N VAL A 245 -13.45 -22.70 -0.42
CA VAL A 245 -12.73 -21.65 0.32
C VAL A 245 -12.89 -20.31 -0.41
N ILE A 246 -12.23 -20.17 -1.57
CA ILE A 246 -12.31 -18.99 -2.44
C ILE A 246 -13.48 -19.23 -3.40
N ALA A 247 -14.60 -18.54 -3.22
CA ALA A 247 -15.74 -18.72 -4.12
C ALA A 247 -15.41 -18.24 -5.55
N SER A 248 -15.79 -19.01 -6.57
CA SER A 248 -15.84 -18.51 -7.96
C SER A 248 -16.95 -17.47 -8.11
N GLY A 249 -16.83 -16.57 -9.09
CA GLY A 249 -17.75 -15.46 -9.30
C GLY A 249 -17.13 -14.10 -8.98
N PRO A 250 -17.94 -13.04 -8.80
CA PRO A 250 -17.45 -11.67 -8.72
C PRO A 250 -16.68 -11.41 -7.42
N TRP A 251 -15.45 -10.94 -7.55
CA TRP A 251 -14.68 -10.28 -6.48
C TRP A 251 -14.35 -8.85 -6.90
N LEU A 252 -14.10 -7.99 -5.91
CA LEU A 252 -13.66 -6.64 -6.17
C LEU A 252 -12.20 -6.63 -6.61
N GLN A 253 -11.95 -5.97 -7.73
CA GLN A 253 -10.63 -5.67 -8.26
C GLN A 253 -10.41 -4.15 -8.26
N TRP A 254 -9.18 -3.73 -7.98
CA TRP A 254 -8.70 -2.38 -8.28
C TRP A 254 -7.22 -2.45 -8.67
N HIS A 255 -6.93 -3.09 -9.80
CA HIS A 255 -5.55 -3.25 -10.27
C HIS A 255 -5.40 -2.95 -11.77
N PHE A 256 -4.18 -2.51 -12.11
CA PHE A 256 -3.75 -2.31 -13.49
C PHE A 256 -2.53 -3.15 -13.88
N ASP A 257 -1.92 -3.82 -12.91
CA ASP A 257 -0.73 -4.64 -13.07
C ASP A 257 -1.07 -6.06 -12.61
N VAL A 258 -0.47 -7.05 -13.26
CA VAL A 258 -0.68 -8.48 -12.99
C VAL A 258 0.66 -9.16 -12.77
N PHE A 259 0.67 -10.25 -12.02
CA PHE A 259 1.87 -11.02 -11.76
C PHE A 259 1.92 -12.37 -12.49
N GLU A 260 3.11 -12.74 -12.96
CA GLU A 260 3.48 -14.12 -13.24
C GLU A 260 3.84 -14.78 -11.89
N LYS A 261 3.12 -15.84 -11.50
CA LYS A 261 3.36 -16.52 -10.21
C LYS A 261 4.78 -17.11 -10.15
N PRO A 262 5.41 -17.22 -8.96
CA PRO A 262 6.59 -18.05 -8.76
C PRO A 262 6.36 -19.50 -9.17
N ALA A 263 7.43 -20.23 -9.50
CA ALA A 263 7.34 -21.62 -9.97
C ALA A 263 6.66 -22.54 -8.94
N GLU A 264 7.09 -22.46 -7.67
CA GLU A 264 6.68 -23.33 -6.56
C GLU A 264 5.26 -23.06 -6.05
N PHE A 265 4.66 -21.91 -6.38
CA PHE A 265 3.34 -21.54 -5.91
C PHE A 265 2.22 -22.26 -6.68
N ALA A 266 1.29 -22.88 -5.96
CA ALA A 266 0.05 -23.39 -6.54
C ALA A 266 -0.89 -22.21 -6.87
N GLN A 267 -1.54 -22.25 -8.02
CA GLN A 267 -2.59 -21.29 -8.39
C GLN A 267 -3.95 -21.79 -7.88
N LEU A 268 -4.61 -20.99 -7.06
CA LEU A 268 -5.92 -21.31 -6.47
C LEU A 268 -7.08 -20.63 -7.19
N ALA A 269 -6.85 -19.52 -7.89
CA ALA A 269 -7.84 -18.86 -8.74
C ALA A 269 -7.18 -18.08 -9.90
N HIS A 270 -7.95 -17.77 -10.95
CA HIS A 270 -7.55 -16.89 -12.06
C HIS A 270 -8.73 -16.10 -12.63
N SER A 271 -8.43 -15.08 -13.44
CA SER A 271 -9.37 -14.37 -14.32
C SER A 271 -8.86 -14.42 -15.77
N GLU A 272 -9.43 -13.63 -16.68
CA GLU A 272 -8.88 -13.44 -18.03
C GLU A 272 -7.57 -12.61 -18.05
N SER A 273 -7.21 -11.95 -16.94
CA SER A 273 -6.02 -11.10 -16.84
C SER A 273 -4.79 -11.85 -16.33
N GLY A 274 -4.99 -12.87 -15.48
CA GLY A 274 -3.91 -13.70 -14.94
C GLY A 274 -4.28 -14.45 -13.65
N PRO A 275 -3.29 -14.89 -12.86
CA PRO A 275 -3.50 -15.51 -11.55
C PRO A 275 -4.20 -14.53 -10.59
N GLN A 276 -5.17 -15.05 -9.84
CA GLN A 276 -5.99 -14.26 -8.90
C GLN A 276 -5.79 -14.66 -7.44
N ALA A 277 -5.39 -15.92 -7.19
CA ALA A 277 -4.91 -16.35 -5.89
C ALA A 277 -3.80 -17.40 -6.03
N ILE A 278 -2.79 -17.33 -5.17
CA ILE A 278 -1.65 -18.26 -5.14
C ILE A 278 -1.29 -18.67 -3.70
N VAL A 279 -0.69 -19.84 -3.53
CA VAL A 279 -0.20 -20.34 -2.22
C VAL A 279 1.09 -21.16 -2.34
N ALA A 280 2.01 -21.02 -1.39
CA ALA A 280 3.12 -21.93 -1.13
C ALA A 280 3.53 -21.90 0.35
N GLY A 281 3.78 -23.07 0.95
CA GLY A 281 4.12 -23.17 2.37
C GLY A 281 3.07 -22.47 3.25
N ARG A 282 3.50 -21.41 3.95
CA ARG A 282 2.65 -20.56 4.81
C ARG A 282 2.29 -19.21 4.19
N THR A 283 2.58 -19.00 2.90
CA THR A 283 2.31 -17.75 2.18
C THR A 283 1.11 -17.93 1.25
N PHE A 284 0.07 -17.14 1.49
CA PHE A 284 -1.08 -16.97 0.60
C PHE A 284 -1.08 -15.55 0.03
N ALA A 285 -1.55 -15.39 -1.21
CA ALA A 285 -1.73 -14.07 -1.79
C ALA A 285 -2.90 -14.03 -2.80
N SER A 286 -3.65 -12.93 -2.81
CA SER A 286 -4.76 -12.65 -3.75
C SER A 286 -4.58 -11.32 -4.48
N GLN A 287 -4.79 -11.32 -5.80
CA GLN A 287 -4.77 -10.10 -6.61
C GLN A 287 -6.05 -9.27 -6.40
N PHE A 288 -7.18 -9.96 -6.16
CA PHE A 288 -8.45 -9.37 -5.73
C PHE A 288 -8.42 -8.94 -4.26
N HIS A 289 -9.42 -8.14 -3.89
CA HIS A 289 -9.56 -7.50 -2.58
C HIS A 289 -10.65 -8.19 -1.72
N PRO A 290 -10.33 -9.23 -0.93
CA PRO A 290 -11.28 -9.83 0.02
C PRO A 290 -11.61 -8.92 1.21
N GLU A 291 -10.73 -7.99 1.57
CA GLU A 291 -10.89 -7.03 2.65
C GLU A 291 -11.96 -5.97 2.38
N ALA A 292 -12.23 -5.69 1.10
CA ALA A 292 -12.87 -4.46 0.68
C ALA A 292 -14.30 -4.28 1.19
N THR A 293 -14.53 -3.14 1.83
CA THR A 293 -15.83 -2.69 2.35
C THR A 293 -16.45 -1.63 1.44
N GLU A 294 -17.75 -1.34 1.58
CA GLU A 294 -18.39 -0.24 0.84
C GLU A 294 -17.74 1.12 1.17
N SER A 295 -17.26 1.32 2.40
CA SER A 295 -16.55 2.56 2.78
C SER A 295 -15.14 2.65 2.20
N MET A 296 -14.42 1.54 2.03
CA MET A 296 -13.13 1.55 1.32
C MET A 296 -13.34 1.92 -0.14
N LEU A 297 -14.33 1.33 -0.81
CA LEU A 297 -14.60 1.66 -2.20
C LEU A 297 -15.18 3.06 -2.41
N ALA A 298 -15.92 3.60 -1.43
CA ALA A 298 -16.31 5.01 -1.42
C ALA A 298 -15.10 5.97 -1.32
N ARG A 299 -13.95 5.51 -0.77
CA ARG A 299 -12.67 6.24 -0.85
C ARG A 299 -12.03 6.05 -2.22
N TRP A 300 -11.81 4.81 -2.66
CA TRP A 300 -11.10 4.52 -3.91
C TRP A 300 -11.81 5.07 -5.15
N THR A 301 -13.14 5.14 -5.16
CA THR A 301 -13.90 5.73 -6.27
C THR A 301 -13.90 7.26 -6.29
N ALA A 302 -13.44 7.94 -5.23
CA ALA A 302 -13.33 9.39 -5.17
C ALA A 302 -12.02 9.88 -5.81
N GLY A 303 -11.92 11.19 -6.10
CA GLY A 303 -10.70 11.79 -6.62
C GLY A 303 -10.27 11.17 -7.95
N ASP A 304 -9.03 10.69 -8.03
CA ASP A 304 -8.49 10.12 -9.26
C ASP A 304 -9.12 8.78 -9.65
N GLY A 305 -9.69 8.01 -8.72
CA GLY A 305 -10.42 6.79 -9.08
C GLY A 305 -11.67 7.05 -9.94
N THR A 306 -12.31 8.21 -9.80
CA THR A 306 -13.37 8.65 -10.75
C THR A 306 -12.77 8.84 -12.16
N ASN A 307 -11.55 9.38 -12.27
CA ASN A 307 -10.85 9.51 -13.56
C ASN A 307 -10.44 8.14 -14.13
N GLU A 308 -10.06 7.20 -13.28
CA GLU A 308 -9.70 5.83 -13.66
C GLU A 308 -10.89 5.05 -14.23
N LEU A 309 -12.01 5.00 -13.50
CA LEU A 309 -13.25 4.39 -13.98
C LEU A 309 -13.73 5.03 -15.29
N SER A 310 -13.65 6.36 -15.40
CA SER A 310 -14.03 7.10 -16.62
C SER A 310 -13.21 6.69 -17.85
N ARG A 311 -11.91 6.37 -17.68
CA ARG A 311 -11.04 5.87 -18.78
C ARG A 311 -11.45 4.48 -19.28
N LEU A 312 -12.17 3.71 -18.46
CA LEU A 312 -12.68 2.36 -18.78
C LEU A 312 -14.18 2.37 -19.17
N GLY A 313 -14.83 3.54 -19.19
CA GLY A 313 -16.26 3.66 -19.49
C GLY A 313 -17.19 3.29 -18.34
N LEU A 314 -16.67 3.20 -17.12
CA LEU A 314 -17.42 2.94 -15.88
C LEU A 314 -17.71 4.24 -15.14
N THR A 315 -18.79 4.28 -14.35
CA THR A 315 -19.07 5.38 -13.41
C THR A 315 -19.03 4.91 -11.95
N THR A 316 -18.75 5.85 -11.04
CA THR A 316 -18.75 5.61 -9.59
C THR A 316 -20.11 5.08 -9.11
N GLU A 317 -21.22 5.56 -9.67
CA GLU A 317 -22.57 5.09 -9.31
C GLU A 317 -22.78 3.62 -9.67
N GLN A 318 -22.27 3.16 -10.81
CA GLN A 318 -22.36 1.76 -11.24
C GLN A 318 -21.56 0.86 -10.30
N VAL A 319 -20.27 1.16 -10.11
CA VAL A 319 -19.36 0.39 -9.25
C VAL A 319 -19.85 0.34 -7.81
N MET A 320 -20.38 1.45 -7.27
CA MET A 320 -20.95 1.47 -5.93
C MET A 320 -22.30 0.73 -5.84
N ALA A 321 -23.10 0.67 -6.92
CA ALA A 321 -24.33 -0.13 -6.95
C ALA A 321 -24.05 -1.65 -6.97
N GLU A 322 -23.10 -2.09 -7.79
CA GLU A 322 -22.61 -3.47 -7.78
C GLU A 322 -22.02 -3.86 -6.42
N THR A 323 -21.36 -2.91 -5.75
CA THR A 323 -20.77 -3.12 -4.42
C THR A 323 -21.84 -3.36 -3.36
N ARG A 324 -22.91 -2.56 -3.34
CA ARG A 324 -24.06 -2.81 -2.45
C ARG A 324 -24.74 -4.16 -2.71
N ALA A 325 -24.70 -4.67 -3.94
CA ALA A 325 -25.22 -5.99 -4.27
C ALA A 325 -24.29 -7.13 -3.81
N ASN A 326 -22.96 -6.99 -3.95
CA ASN A 326 -22.00 -8.08 -3.75
C ASN A 326 -21.29 -8.09 -2.37
N VAL A 327 -21.10 -6.95 -1.71
CA VAL A 327 -20.25 -6.81 -0.51
C VAL A 327 -20.70 -7.71 0.65
N GLY A 328 -22.01 -7.91 0.82
CA GLY A 328 -22.59 -8.78 1.86
C GLY A 328 -22.38 -10.28 1.62
N ALA A 329 -22.08 -10.68 0.38
CA ALA A 329 -21.60 -12.03 0.04
C ALA A 329 -20.08 -12.10 0.14
N SER A 330 -19.38 -11.08 -0.39
CA SER A 330 -17.91 -10.98 -0.34
C SER A 330 -17.36 -11.12 1.08
N ARG A 331 -17.94 -10.42 2.08
CA ARG A 331 -17.53 -10.55 3.49
C ARG A 331 -17.55 -12.00 4.00
N LYS A 332 -18.57 -12.79 3.64
CA LYS A 332 -18.68 -14.21 4.05
C LYS A 332 -17.64 -15.09 3.36
N ASN A 333 -17.24 -14.72 2.14
CA ASN A 333 -16.17 -15.40 1.41
C ASN A 333 -14.79 -14.99 1.94
N SER A 334 -14.60 -13.72 2.35
CA SER A 334 -13.39 -13.24 3.04
C SER A 334 -13.19 -13.97 4.37
N ASP A 335 -14.23 -14.06 5.20
CA ASP A 335 -14.21 -14.82 6.46
C ASP A 335 -13.70 -16.25 6.23
N ARG A 336 -14.25 -16.95 5.24
CA ARG A 336 -13.81 -18.30 4.81
C ARG A 336 -12.35 -18.37 4.36
N ILE A 337 -11.85 -17.36 3.65
CA ILE A 337 -10.45 -17.34 3.19
C ILE A 337 -9.50 -17.16 4.38
N VAL A 338 -9.82 -16.25 5.30
CA VAL A 338 -9.01 -16.03 6.51
C VAL A 338 -9.07 -17.23 7.46
N ASP A 339 -10.25 -17.84 7.65
CA ASP A 339 -10.40 -19.08 8.43
C ASP A 339 -9.52 -20.20 7.88
N TRP A 340 -9.67 -20.54 6.59
CA TRP A 340 -8.84 -21.54 5.93
C TRP A 340 -7.34 -21.20 5.98
N PHE A 341 -6.99 -19.92 5.83
CA PHE A 341 -5.59 -19.49 5.92
C PHE A 341 -5.02 -19.75 7.32
N VAL A 342 -5.72 -19.38 8.40
CA VAL A 342 -5.27 -19.65 9.78
C VAL A 342 -5.24 -21.15 10.07
N GLU A 343 -6.31 -21.88 9.72
CA GLU A 343 -6.48 -23.30 10.03
C GLU A 343 -5.57 -24.23 9.22
N SER A 344 -5.26 -23.90 7.96
CA SER A 344 -4.57 -24.78 7.00
C SER A 344 -3.24 -24.24 6.48
N VAL A 345 -3.14 -22.95 6.16
CA VAL A 345 -1.93 -22.38 5.52
C VAL A 345 -0.91 -21.99 6.58
N ALA A 346 -1.26 -21.09 7.50
CA ALA A 346 -0.40 -20.64 8.59
C ALA A 346 0.02 -21.79 9.52
N SER A 347 -0.86 -22.78 9.71
CA SER A 347 -0.63 -23.98 10.52
C SER A 347 0.29 -25.02 9.86
N THR A 348 0.51 -24.95 8.54
CA THR A 348 1.26 -25.97 7.77
C THR A 348 2.61 -26.26 8.44
N PRO A 349 2.96 -27.53 8.70
CA PRO A 349 4.26 -27.89 9.27
C PRO A 349 5.41 -27.41 8.40
N LEU A 350 6.41 -26.76 8.99
CA LEU A 350 7.65 -26.46 8.30
C LEU A 350 8.38 -27.77 7.99
N GLY A 351 8.98 -27.84 6.80
CA GLY A 351 9.87 -28.94 6.43
C GLY A 351 11.01 -29.08 7.44
N ARG A 352 11.42 -30.32 7.69
CA ARG A 352 12.70 -30.61 8.34
C ARG A 352 13.69 -30.96 7.23
N ASP A 353 14.56 -30.02 6.92
CA ASP A 353 15.76 -30.21 6.10
C ASP A 353 16.78 -31.13 6.81
#